data_AF-A0A937ZVK9-F1
#
_entry.id   AF-A0A937ZVK9-F1
#
_cell.length_a   1.000
_cell.length_b   1.000
_cell.length_c   1.000
_cell.angle_alpha   90.00
_cell.angle_beta   90.00
_cell.angle_gamma   90.00
#
_symmetry.space_group_name_H-M   'P 1'
#
loop_
_entity.id
_entity.type
_entity.pdbx_description
1 polymer ?
#
loop_
_entity_poly.entity_id
_entity_poly.type
_entity_poly.pdbx_seq_one_letter_code
_entity_poly.pdbx_strand_id
1 'polypeptide(L)'
;MRIAAKNHANAVHNPFVRIRRDLGFDFCNPVSDRNPCVAGPFRRTDCSRVSDGVAAIVRAEAEVAAHLARAIGFRARVQANDVFPPSLRDPLAFDGACLAWARALVEGPIASRLPMPWGQRSRRSAMRSFASVPWPR
;
A
#
# COMPACT_ATOMS: atom_id res chain seq x y z
N MET A 1 1.31 7.07 -17.95
CA MET A 1 1.67 6.15 -16.85
C MET A 1 0.65 5.03 -16.74
N ARG A 2 1.08 3.75 -16.68
CA ARG A 2 0.17 2.59 -16.60
C ARG A 2 -0.62 2.52 -15.28
N ILE A 3 -0.02 2.96 -14.17
CA ILE A 3 -0.67 2.94 -12.85
C ILE A 3 -1.84 3.92 -12.81
N ALA A 4 -1.66 5.16 -13.25
CA ALA A 4 -2.72 6.16 -13.32
C ALA A 4 -3.90 5.67 -14.19
N ALA A 5 -3.62 5.14 -15.39
CA ALA A 5 -4.64 4.61 -16.28
C ALA A 5 -5.48 3.51 -15.62
N LYS A 6 -4.82 2.53 -14.97
CA LYS A 6 -5.49 1.46 -14.21
C LYS A 6 -6.37 2.04 -13.09
N ASN A 7 -5.85 3.01 -12.34
CA ASN A 7 -6.61 3.61 -11.24
C ASN A 7 -7.86 4.35 -11.74
N HIS A 8 -7.76 5.04 -12.87
CA HIS A 8 -8.88 5.73 -13.52
C HIS A 8 -9.91 4.77 -14.13
N ALA A 9 -9.49 3.63 -14.68
CA ALA A 9 -10.40 2.57 -15.11
C ALA A 9 -11.19 1.97 -13.92
N ASN A 10 -10.50 1.63 -12.83
CA ASN A 10 -11.14 1.13 -11.60
C ASN A 10 -12.11 2.16 -10.99
N ALA A 11 -11.77 3.45 -11.08
CA ALA A 11 -12.58 4.54 -10.54
C ALA A 11 -13.99 4.59 -11.14
N VAL A 12 -14.18 4.23 -12.42
CA VAL A 12 -15.51 4.26 -13.06
C VAL A 12 -16.53 3.35 -12.35
N HIS A 13 -16.06 2.29 -11.71
CA HIS A 13 -16.88 1.32 -10.99
C HIS A 13 -17.14 1.70 -9.52
N ASN A 14 -16.48 2.75 -9.00
CA ASN A 14 -16.69 3.21 -7.63
C ASN A 14 -17.63 4.43 -7.62
N PRO A 15 -18.85 4.33 -7.06
CA PRO A 15 -19.78 5.46 -7.00
C PRO A 15 -19.30 6.61 -6.11
N PHE A 16 -18.35 6.37 -5.21
CA PHE A 16 -17.83 7.36 -4.26
C PHE A 16 -16.58 8.10 -4.75
N VAL A 17 -16.12 7.82 -5.97
CA VAL A 17 -14.91 8.48 -6.49
C VAL A 17 -15.19 9.92 -6.92
N ARG A 18 -14.24 10.83 -6.66
CA ARG A 18 -14.38 12.23 -7.08
C ARG A 18 -14.20 12.47 -8.58
N ILE A 19 -13.34 11.69 -9.25
CA ILE A 19 -13.30 11.65 -10.73
C ILE A 19 -13.72 10.27 -11.17
N ARG A 20 -14.93 10.18 -11.69
CA ARG A 20 -15.51 8.94 -12.23
C ARG A 20 -15.35 8.88 -13.74
N ARG A 21 -14.10 8.88 -14.19
CA ARG A 21 -13.74 8.89 -15.62
C ARG A 21 -12.50 8.04 -15.86
N ASP A 22 -12.60 7.12 -16.82
CA ASP A 22 -11.45 6.47 -17.40
C ASP A 22 -10.74 7.45 -18.35
N LEU A 23 -9.46 7.69 -18.07
CA LEU A 23 -8.62 8.59 -18.86
C LEU A 23 -7.80 7.84 -19.92
N GLY A 24 -7.61 6.54 -19.77
CA GLY A 24 -6.75 5.75 -20.63
C GLY A 24 -5.26 6.07 -20.50
N PHE A 25 -4.42 5.23 -21.12
CA PHE A 25 -2.96 5.37 -21.06
C PHE A 25 -2.47 6.60 -21.83
N ASP A 26 -3.00 6.84 -23.03
CA ASP A 26 -2.54 7.91 -23.93
C ASP A 26 -2.77 9.32 -23.37
N PHE A 27 -3.76 9.49 -22.50
CA PHE A 27 -3.93 10.74 -21.75
C PHE A 27 -2.97 10.83 -20.55
N CYS A 28 -2.81 9.72 -19.81
CA CYS A 28 -2.02 9.69 -18.58
C CYS A 28 -0.50 9.68 -18.83
N ASN A 29 -0.02 9.46 -20.06
CA ASN A 29 1.40 9.24 -20.35
C ASN A 29 2.20 10.46 -20.82
N PRO A 30 1.75 11.27 -21.79
CA PRO A 30 2.48 12.46 -22.19
C PRO A 30 2.22 13.61 -21.22
N VAL A 31 3.17 14.53 -21.16
CA VAL A 31 2.91 15.87 -20.60
C VAL A 31 2.02 16.62 -21.59
N SER A 32 1.01 17.31 -21.11
CA SER A 32 0.14 18.16 -21.92
C SER A 32 -0.45 19.30 -21.09
N ASP A 33 -1.09 20.26 -21.73
CA ASP A 33 -1.80 21.35 -21.03
C ASP A 33 -2.86 20.82 -20.05
N ARG A 34 -3.47 19.66 -20.37
CA ARG A 34 -4.45 18.99 -19.51
C ARG A 34 -3.85 17.92 -18.60
N ASN A 35 -2.55 17.65 -18.69
CA ASN A 35 -1.83 16.77 -17.78
C ASN A 35 -0.39 17.28 -17.59
N PRO A 36 -0.24 18.47 -16.95
CA PRO A 36 1.06 19.12 -16.85
C PRO A 36 1.97 18.37 -15.88
N CYS A 37 3.28 18.66 -15.97
CA CYS A 37 4.24 18.27 -14.95
C CYS A 37 3.92 19.00 -13.62
N VAL A 38 4.01 18.28 -12.51
CA VAL A 38 3.77 18.80 -11.15
C VAL A 38 5.08 18.84 -10.36
N ALA A 39 5.84 17.74 -10.36
CA ALA A 39 7.11 17.66 -9.66
C ALA A 39 8.01 16.58 -10.30
N GLY A 40 9.21 16.96 -10.72
CA GLY A 40 10.16 16.02 -11.35
C GLY A 40 9.52 15.23 -12.50
N PRO A 41 9.48 13.89 -12.46
CA PRO A 41 8.86 13.07 -13.51
C PRO A 41 7.34 12.93 -13.39
N PHE A 42 6.72 13.49 -12.35
CA PHE A 42 5.30 13.29 -12.02
C PHE A 42 4.40 14.29 -12.72
N ARG A 43 3.34 13.78 -13.36
CA ARG A 43 2.27 14.55 -13.99
C ARG A 43 1.06 14.66 -13.07
N ARG A 44 0.13 15.54 -13.40
CA ARG A 44 -1.10 15.73 -12.62
C ARG A 44 -1.91 14.45 -12.40
N THR A 45 -1.94 13.52 -13.36
CA THR A 45 -2.61 12.21 -13.21
C THR A 45 -1.87 11.23 -12.31
N ASP A 46 -0.59 11.47 -12.03
CA ASP A 46 0.25 10.60 -11.20
C ASP A 46 0.11 10.95 -9.71
N CYS A 47 -0.33 12.17 -9.40
CA CYS A 47 -0.51 12.64 -8.04
C CYS A 47 -1.90 12.26 -7.49
N SER A 48 -1.95 11.91 -6.20
CA SER A 48 -3.22 11.87 -5.49
C SER A 48 -3.84 13.26 -5.52
N ARG A 49 -5.16 13.29 -5.51
CA ARG A 49 -5.89 14.53 -5.69
C ARG A 49 -6.41 15.03 -4.34
N VAL A 50 -6.35 16.34 -4.12
CA VAL A 50 -7.03 17.01 -3.00
C VAL A 50 -8.52 16.70 -3.06
N SER A 51 -9.06 16.14 -1.98
CA SER A 51 -10.44 15.65 -1.90
C SER A 51 -11.00 15.94 -0.52
N ASP A 52 -12.26 16.37 -0.47
CA ASP A 52 -13.05 16.41 0.74
C ASP A 52 -13.91 15.14 0.85
N GLY A 53 -14.13 14.64 2.06
CA GLY A 53 -14.93 13.44 2.28
C GLY A 53 -14.85 12.91 3.70
N VAL A 54 -15.71 11.93 4.02
CA VAL A 54 -15.77 11.25 5.31
C VAL A 54 -15.94 9.75 5.12
N ALA A 55 -15.34 8.97 6.02
CA ALA A 55 -15.56 7.53 6.14
C ALA A 55 -15.68 7.17 7.63
N ALA A 56 -16.54 6.22 7.96
CA ALA A 56 -16.75 5.75 9.33
C ALA A 56 -16.74 4.22 9.38
N ILE A 57 -16.23 3.66 10.48
CA ILE A 57 -16.23 2.23 10.78
C ILE A 57 -16.83 2.05 12.17
N VAL A 58 -17.81 1.15 12.29
CA VAL A 58 -18.35 0.72 13.60
C VAL A 58 -17.60 -0.53 14.02
N ARG A 59 -17.06 -0.52 15.24
CA ARG A 59 -16.38 -1.68 15.83
C ARG A 59 -17.24 -2.23 16.96
N ALA A 60 -17.31 -3.54 17.03
CA ALA A 60 -17.96 -4.29 18.09
C ALA A 60 -17.02 -5.37 18.60
N GLU A 61 -17.29 -5.85 19.81
CA GLU A 61 -16.64 -7.05 20.34
C GLU A 61 -16.97 -8.28 19.46
N ALA A 62 -16.09 -9.29 19.48
CA ALA A 62 -16.24 -10.47 18.64
C ALA A 62 -17.57 -11.21 18.88
N GLU A 63 -18.02 -11.32 20.13
CA GLU A 63 -19.32 -11.95 20.46
C GLU A 63 -20.49 -11.17 19.86
N VAL A 64 -20.53 -9.85 20.02
CA VAL A 64 -21.57 -9.00 19.43
C VAL A 64 -21.51 -9.06 17.90
N ALA A 65 -20.30 -8.95 17.33
CA ALA A 65 -20.08 -8.98 15.90
C ALA A 65 -20.50 -10.31 15.25
N ALA A 66 -20.37 -11.44 15.97
CA ALA A 66 -20.77 -12.76 15.47
C ALA A 66 -22.27 -12.85 15.14
N HIS A 67 -23.09 -11.98 15.73
CA HIS A 67 -24.52 -11.89 15.47
C HIS A 67 -24.89 -10.81 14.42
N LEU A 68 -23.93 -10.06 13.88
CA LEU A 68 -24.20 -9.00 12.88
C LEU A 68 -24.09 -9.55 11.45
N ALA A 69 -25.09 -9.23 10.62
CA ALA A 69 -25.21 -9.76 9.25
C ALA A 69 -24.04 -9.40 8.30
N ARG A 70 -23.28 -8.34 8.58
CA ARG A 70 -22.17 -7.84 7.73
C ARG A 70 -20.84 -7.75 8.47
N ALA A 71 -20.66 -8.52 9.53
CA ALA A 71 -19.42 -8.50 10.29
C ALA A 71 -18.23 -8.97 9.45
N ILE A 72 -17.13 -8.24 9.56
CA ILE A 72 -15.80 -8.64 9.06
C ILE A 72 -14.81 -8.60 10.23
N GLY A 73 -13.95 -9.61 10.31
CA GLY A 73 -12.92 -9.71 11.35
C GLY A 73 -11.57 -9.15 10.88
N PHE A 74 -10.85 -8.51 11.78
CA PHE A 74 -9.43 -8.19 11.56
C PHE A 74 -8.58 -9.42 11.85
N ARG A 75 -7.83 -9.91 10.85
CA ARG A 75 -6.96 -11.09 11.01
C ARG A 75 -5.60 -10.77 11.63
N ALA A 76 -5.12 -9.55 11.43
CA ALA A 76 -3.89 -9.03 12.02
C ALA A 76 -3.99 -7.51 12.14
N ARG A 77 -3.25 -6.92 13.09
CA ARG A 77 -3.01 -5.47 13.12
C ARG A 77 -1.54 -5.22 13.44
N VAL A 78 -0.79 -4.76 12.45
CA VAL A 78 0.64 -4.46 12.65
C VAL A 78 0.93 -3.03 12.26
N GLN A 79 1.66 -2.35 13.13
CA GLN A 79 2.28 -1.07 12.85
C GLN A 79 3.81 -1.26 12.78
N ALA A 80 4.43 -0.64 11.79
CA ALA A 80 5.85 -0.36 11.76
C ALA A 80 6.05 1.04 11.15
N ASN A 81 7.12 1.72 11.56
CA ASN A 81 7.47 3.03 11.05
C ASN A 81 8.78 2.94 10.27
N ASP A 82 8.92 3.77 9.26
CA ASP A 82 10.22 4.05 8.65
C ASP A 82 11.03 5.04 9.49
N VAL A 83 12.34 5.05 9.25
CA VAL A 83 13.23 6.09 9.79
C VAL A 83 12.83 7.44 9.17
N PHE A 84 12.49 8.42 10.01
CA PHE A 84 11.98 9.70 9.50
C PHE A 84 13.00 10.49 8.69
N PRO A 85 14.27 10.70 9.16
CA PRO A 85 15.27 11.43 8.39
C PRO A 85 15.53 10.82 7.00
N PRO A 86 15.27 11.54 5.91
CA PRO A 86 15.46 11.00 4.55
C PRO A 86 16.92 10.64 4.25
N SER A 87 17.88 11.33 4.86
CA SER A 87 19.32 11.06 4.69
C SER A 87 19.75 9.70 5.25
N LEU A 88 18.92 9.07 6.09
CA LEU A 88 19.23 7.81 6.76
C LEU A 88 18.52 6.60 6.15
N ARG A 89 17.82 6.78 5.02
CA ARG A 89 17.09 5.67 4.37
C ARG A 89 17.10 5.76 2.86
N ASP A 90 16.94 4.61 2.22
CA ASP A 90 16.60 4.54 0.80
C ASP A 90 15.10 4.86 0.62
N PRO A 91 14.73 5.94 -0.10
CA PRO A 91 13.34 6.30 -0.32
C PRO A 91 12.55 5.29 -1.16
N LEU A 92 13.22 4.37 -1.87
CA LEU A 92 12.60 3.35 -2.71
C LEU A 92 12.41 2.00 -1.99
N ALA A 93 13.02 1.81 -0.82
CA ALA A 93 12.97 0.53 -0.10
C ALA A 93 11.64 0.31 0.65
N PHE A 94 11.03 1.37 1.19
CA PHE A 94 9.80 1.30 2.00
C PHE A 94 9.88 0.23 3.12
N ASP A 95 10.98 0.19 3.88
CA ASP A 95 11.28 -0.87 4.84
C ASP A 95 10.19 -1.03 5.91
N GLY A 96 9.64 0.08 6.41
CA GLY A 96 8.54 0.08 7.38
C GLY A 96 7.29 -0.61 6.83
N ALA A 97 6.90 -0.31 5.59
CA ALA A 97 5.77 -0.97 4.95
C ALA A 97 6.04 -2.47 4.72
N CYS A 98 7.24 -2.82 4.25
CA CYS A 98 7.64 -4.21 4.04
C CYS A 98 7.58 -5.01 5.34
N LEU A 99 8.07 -4.44 6.44
CA LEU A 99 8.06 -5.07 7.76
C LEU A 99 6.65 -5.23 8.32
N ALA A 100 5.82 -4.20 8.20
CA ALA A 100 4.41 -4.25 8.63
C ALA A 100 3.66 -5.38 7.91
N TRP A 101 3.85 -5.50 6.59
CA TRP A 101 3.27 -6.57 5.78
C TRP A 101 3.79 -7.96 6.18
N ALA A 102 5.10 -8.13 6.32
CA ALA A 102 5.69 -9.42 6.67
C ALA A 102 5.17 -9.94 8.02
N ARG A 103 5.10 -9.08 9.03
CA ARG A 103 4.56 -9.42 10.35
C ARG A 103 3.06 -9.69 10.32
N ALA A 104 2.28 -8.89 9.57
CA ALA A 104 0.83 -9.08 9.46
C ALA A 104 0.47 -10.44 8.84
N LEU A 105 1.26 -10.92 7.87
CA LEU A 105 1.07 -12.24 7.26
C LEU A 105 1.39 -13.40 8.19
N VAL A 106 2.27 -13.19 9.19
CA VAL A 106 2.57 -14.19 10.22
C VAL A 106 1.49 -14.20 11.31
N GLU A 107 1.03 -13.02 11.75
CA GLU A 107 -0.01 -12.89 12.79
C GLU A 107 -1.38 -13.37 12.30
N GLY A 108 -1.74 -13.01 11.06
CA GLY A 108 -3.02 -13.35 10.44
C GLY A 108 -2.82 -14.17 9.18
N PRO A 109 -2.37 -15.43 9.28
CA PRO A 109 -2.05 -16.24 8.11
C PRO A 109 -3.30 -16.42 7.24
N ILE A 110 -3.17 -16.06 5.98
CA ILE A 110 -4.17 -16.36 4.96
C ILE A 110 -3.80 -17.75 4.42
N ALA A 111 -4.75 -18.69 4.42
CA ALA A 111 -4.53 -20.04 3.92
C ALA A 111 -3.97 -20.02 2.47
N SER A 112 -2.68 -20.37 2.36
CA SER A 112 -1.85 -20.77 1.22
C SER A 112 -2.22 -20.32 -0.22
N ARG A 113 -1.66 -19.18 -0.64
CA ARG A 113 -0.96 -18.97 -1.94
C ARG A 113 -0.53 -17.51 -2.10
N LEU A 114 0.35 -17.02 -1.23
CA LEU A 114 1.06 -15.78 -1.52
C LEU A 114 2.43 -16.12 -2.12
N PRO A 115 2.77 -15.62 -3.33
CA PRO A 115 4.13 -15.68 -3.81
C PRO A 115 5.03 -14.95 -2.79
N MET A 116 6.20 -15.53 -2.55
CA MET A 116 7.28 -14.99 -1.71
C MET A 116 7.35 -13.45 -1.78
N PRO A 117 7.60 -12.75 -0.66
CA PRO A 117 7.74 -11.30 -0.64
C PRO A 117 8.73 -10.84 -1.70
N TRP A 118 8.34 -9.81 -2.47
CA TRP A 118 9.21 -9.15 -3.43
C TRP A 118 10.49 -8.69 -2.70
N GLY A 119 11.65 -9.24 -3.10
CA GLY A 119 12.96 -8.97 -2.48
C GLY A 119 13.66 -10.19 -1.84
N GLN A 120 12.96 -11.30 -1.60
CA GLN A 120 13.55 -12.51 -0.99
C GLN A 120 14.11 -13.53 -2.01
N ARG A 121 14.06 -13.24 -3.32
CA ARG A 121 14.46 -14.19 -4.38
C ARG A 121 15.98 -14.33 -4.56
N SER A 122 16.79 -13.37 -4.08
CA SER A 122 18.25 -13.37 -4.27
C SER A 122 19.09 -13.55 -3.00
N ARG A 123 18.49 -13.59 -1.80
CA ARG A 123 19.23 -13.61 -0.52
C ARG A 123 19.39 -14.98 0.14
N ARG A 124 19.25 -16.09 -0.60
CA ARG A 124 19.59 -17.43 -0.07
C ARG A 124 21.06 -17.62 0.30
N SER A 125 21.96 -16.71 -0.10
CA SER A 125 23.38 -16.76 0.27
C SER A 125 23.77 -15.86 1.46
N ALA A 126 22.87 -15.01 1.97
CA ALA A 126 23.21 -14.03 3.02
C ALA A 126 22.53 -14.28 4.38
N MET A 127 21.63 -15.27 4.49
CA MET A 127 20.91 -15.62 5.74
C MET A 127 21.64 -16.65 6.60
N ARG A 128 22.98 -16.70 6.56
CA ARG A 128 23.80 -17.47 7.52
C ARG A 128 24.58 -16.61 8.52
N SER A 129 24.57 -15.28 8.39
CA SER A 129 25.43 -14.39 9.19
C SER A 129 24.70 -13.37 10.08
N PHE A 130 23.36 -13.34 10.08
CA PHE A 130 22.58 -12.39 10.91
C PHE A 130 22.14 -12.94 12.27
N ALA A 131 22.52 -14.17 12.62
CA ALA A 131 22.16 -14.81 13.88
C ALA A 131 23.09 -14.47 15.06
N SER A 132 24.11 -13.61 14.87
CA SER A 132 25.17 -13.39 15.86
C SER A 132 25.37 -11.94 16.30
N VAL A 133 24.40 -11.04 16.07
CA VAL A 133 24.50 -9.65 16.57
C VAL A 133 23.68 -9.53 17.87
N PRO A 134 24.32 -9.31 19.04
CA PRO A 134 23.60 -9.08 20.29
C PRO A 134 22.98 -7.68 20.26
N TRP A 135 21.66 -7.59 20.39
CA TRP A 135 20.95 -6.32 20.59
C TRP A 135 21.19 -5.84 22.04
N PRO A 136 21.65 -4.60 22.27
CA PRO A 136 21.71 -4.05 23.63
C PRO A 136 20.30 -3.84 24.18
N ARG A 137 20.13 -4.05 25.49
CA ARG A 137 18.85 -3.92 26.19
C ARG A 137 18.29 -2.51 26.12
#